data_AF-A0A9W8LXD1-F1
#
_entry.id   AF-A0A9W8LXD1-F1
#
_cell.length_a   1.000
_cell.length_b   1.000
_cell.length_c   1.000
_cell.angle_alpha   90.00
_cell.angle_beta   90.00
_cell.angle_gamma   90.00
#
_symmetry.space_group_name_H-M   'P 1'
#
loop_
_entity.id
_entity.type
_entity.pdbx_description
1 polymer ?
#
loop_
_entity_poly.entity_id
_entity_poly.type
_entity_poly.pdbx_seq_one_letter_code
_entity_poly.pdbx_strand_id
1 'polypeptide(L)'
;MSNELRSRWSDSGFTTVTVALKQAAPADTGCALMAFALADQARPEAFDVVSRLKKRGIQVWMISGDTPAAANAVARQLGIDHVMAGVLPEQKSEMVKRLQQNGHNSNSTESTISASDTITDSLQKDNKHRPFARVAMVGDGVNDAPALAQADVGISVGSGTAAAMETAPVLLMRSSLYSLMTLLDLSQVVFRRVKLNFVWASMYNFVCIPIAAGLLYPIADRGLPPVIAGLLMIASSLTVMASSLSLKLYREPKH
;
A
#
# COMPACT_ATOMS: atom_id res chain seq x y z
N MET A 1 13.23 23.48 -36.58
CA MET A 1 12.12 24.02 -35.77
C MET A 1 11.25 22.94 -35.11
N SER A 2 10.99 21.79 -35.75
CA SER A 2 10.13 20.73 -35.16
C SER A 2 10.73 20.02 -33.93
N ASN A 3 12.04 19.75 -33.91
CA ASN A 3 12.69 19.01 -32.82
C ASN A 3 12.78 19.82 -31.51
N GLU A 4 12.92 21.14 -31.60
CA GLU A 4 13.09 22.04 -30.45
C GLU A 4 11.77 22.24 -29.69
N LEU A 5 10.64 22.35 -30.42
CA LEU A 5 9.31 22.37 -29.81
C LEU A 5 9.00 21.03 -29.10
N ARG A 6 9.39 19.91 -29.72
CA ARG A 6 9.21 18.58 -29.13
C ARG A 6 10.06 18.38 -27.88
N SER A 7 11.31 18.87 -27.85
CA SER A 7 12.11 18.82 -26.62
C SER A 7 11.48 19.67 -25.53
N ARG A 8 11.05 20.90 -25.84
CA ARG A 8 10.39 21.79 -24.87
C ARG A 8 9.11 21.21 -24.28
N TRP A 9 8.28 20.55 -25.09
CA TRP A 9 7.06 19.90 -24.62
C TRP A 9 7.36 18.66 -23.78
N SER A 10 8.32 17.85 -24.22
CA SER A 10 8.80 16.72 -23.42
C SER A 10 9.32 17.19 -22.06
N ASP A 11 10.18 18.22 -22.02
CA ASP A 11 10.74 18.78 -20.79
C ASP A 11 9.68 19.38 -19.86
N SER A 12 8.56 19.83 -20.43
CA SER A 12 7.40 20.35 -19.69
C SER A 12 6.45 19.24 -19.20
N GLY A 13 6.77 17.98 -19.46
CA GLY A 13 5.99 16.81 -19.02
C GLY A 13 4.87 16.39 -19.97
N PHE A 14 4.84 16.89 -21.20
CA PHE A 14 3.87 16.46 -22.21
C PHE A 14 4.38 15.28 -23.03
N THR A 15 3.52 14.29 -23.24
CA THR A 15 3.70 13.25 -24.24
C THR A 15 3.49 13.85 -25.63
N THR A 16 4.56 13.89 -26.43
CA THR A 16 4.50 14.48 -27.78
C THR A 16 4.29 13.41 -28.83
N VAL A 17 3.23 13.52 -29.63
CA VAL A 17 2.91 12.63 -30.76
C VAL A 17 3.11 13.40 -32.05
N THR A 18 3.91 12.87 -32.98
CA THR A 18 4.16 13.49 -34.29
C THR A 18 3.56 12.62 -35.39
N VAL A 19 2.75 13.23 -36.27
CA VAL A 19 2.16 12.57 -37.44
C VAL A 19 2.92 13.02 -38.68
N ALA A 20 3.45 12.07 -39.43
CA ALA A 20 4.18 12.31 -40.68
C ALA A 20 3.59 11.47 -41.81
N LEU A 21 3.57 12.02 -43.02
CA LEU A 21 3.21 11.30 -44.23
C LEU A 21 4.47 10.89 -44.98
N LYS A 22 4.48 9.63 -45.45
CA LYS A 22 5.54 9.10 -46.31
C LYS A 22 5.15 9.35 -47.77
N GLN A 23 6.01 10.05 -48.52
CA GLN A 23 5.81 10.30 -49.96
C GLN A 23 6.14 9.02 -50.75
N ALA A 24 5.33 8.64 -51.73
CA ALA A 24 5.47 7.40 -52.51
C ALA A 24 6.47 7.48 -53.70
N ALA A 25 7.39 8.45 -53.71
CA ALA A 25 8.34 8.69 -54.82
C ALA A 25 9.80 8.68 -54.30
N PRO A 26 10.85 8.51 -55.15
CA PRO A 26 12.10 7.79 -54.82
C PRO A 26 13.05 8.46 -53.84
N ALA A 27 12.64 9.55 -53.17
CA ALA A 27 13.36 10.14 -52.05
C ALA A 27 12.70 9.66 -50.76
N ASP A 28 13.46 8.98 -49.90
CA ASP A 28 13.03 8.40 -48.60
C ASP A 28 12.77 9.49 -47.53
N THR A 29 12.19 10.62 -47.95
CA THR A 29 11.89 11.80 -47.14
C THR A 29 10.41 11.81 -46.77
N GLY A 30 10.12 11.55 -45.49
CA GLY A 30 8.81 11.80 -44.88
C GLY A 30 8.68 13.26 -44.44
N CYS A 31 7.49 13.85 -44.58
CA CYS A 31 7.20 15.21 -44.10
C CYS A 31 6.31 15.13 -42.84
N ALA A 32 6.72 15.80 -41.76
CA ALA A 32 5.89 15.93 -40.55
C ALA A 32 4.76 16.93 -40.79
N LEU A 33 3.51 16.51 -40.68
CA LEU A 33 2.34 17.38 -40.88
C LEU A 33 1.90 18.07 -39.59
N MET A 34 1.91 17.35 -38.47
CA MET A 34 1.31 17.83 -37.23
C MET A 34 1.99 17.21 -36.01
N ALA A 35 2.00 17.94 -34.90
CA ALA A 35 2.44 17.44 -33.60
C ALA A 35 1.40 17.80 -32.53
N PHE A 36 1.07 16.83 -31.67
CA PHE A 36 0.19 16.99 -30.52
C PHE A 36 1.00 16.83 -29.22
N ALA A 37 0.62 17.57 -28.19
CA ALA A 37 1.13 17.43 -26.84
C ALA A 37 -0.02 17.01 -25.93
N LEU A 38 0.08 15.85 -25.29
CA LEU A 38 -0.89 15.33 -24.34
C LEU A 38 -0.27 15.37 -22.94
N ALA A 39 -1.05 15.77 -21.93
CA ALA A 39 -0.66 15.71 -20.53
C ALA A 39 -1.67 14.86 -19.77
N ASP A 40 -1.15 13.98 -18.91
CA ASP A 40 -1.99 13.27 -17.96
C ASP A 40 -2.41 14.21 -16.85
N GLN A 41 -3.72 14.33 -16.66
CA GLN A 41 -4.27 15.03 -15.52
C GLN A 41 -4.39 14.05 -14.36
N ALA A 42 -3.67 14.36 -13.28
CA ALA A 42 -3.87 13.65 -12.03
C ALA A 42 -5.30 13.90 -11.51
N ARG A 43 -5.86 12.88 -10.82
CA ARG A 43 -7.16 13.03 -10.15
C ARG A 43 -7.08 14.16 -9.12
N PRO A 44 -8.11 15.02 -9.00
CA PRO A 44 -8.07 16.17 -8.09
C PRO A 44 -7.88 15.74 -6.62
N GLU A 45 -8.40 14.56 -6.23
CA GLU A 45 -8.22 14.01 -4.89
C GLU A 45 -6.84 13.39 -4.62
N ALA A 46 -6.02 13.12 -5.66
CA ALA A 46 -4.78 12.37 -5.50
C ALA A 46 -3.78 13.07 -4.59
N PHE A 47 -3.68 14.40 -4.69
CA PHE A 47 -2.77 15.20 -3.85
C PHE A 47 -3.09 15.07 -2.35
N ASP A 48 -4.38 15.17 -1.99
CA ASP A 48 -4.81 15.03 -0.59
C ASP A 48 -4.59 13.60 -0.08
N VAL A 49 -4.91 12.59 -0.89
CA VAL A 49 -4.70 11.17 -0.55
C VAL A 49 -3.23 10.87 -0.30
N VAL A 50 -2.32 11.29 -1.19
CA VAL A 50 -0.87 11.11 -1.02
C VAL A 50 -0.37 11.83 0.24
N SER A 51 -0.83 13.06 0.47
CA SER A 51 -0.48 13.84 1.66
C SER A 51 -0.92 13.13 2.95
N ARG A 52 -2.12 12.55 2.99
CA ARG A 52 -2.65 11.80 4.14
C ARG A 52 -1.88 10.49 4.36
N LEU A 53 -1.52 9.78 3.30
CA LEU A 53 -0.67 8.58 3.38
C LEU A 53 0.69 8.91 4.01
N LYS A 54 1.35 9.96 3.52
CA LYS A 54 2.63 10.42 4.07
C LYS A 54 2.52 10.82 5.55
N LYS A 55 1.46 11.54 5.94
CA LYS A 55 1.19 11.89 7.35
C LYS A 55 1.01 10.66 8.25
N ARG A 56 0.60 9.51 7.71
CA ARG A 56 0.50 8.23 8.43
C ARG A 56 1.82 7.45 8.47
N GLY A 57 2.91 8.02 7.94
CA GLY A 57 4.22 7.37 7.85
C GLY A 57 4.31 6.32 6.75
N ILE A 58 3.37 6.31 5.79
CA ILE A 58 3.38 5.40 4.65
C ILE A 58 4.19 6.04 3.52
N GLN A 59 5.26 5.37 3.08
CA GLN A 59 6.03 5.81 1.93
C GLN A 59 5.25 5.56 0.64
N VAL A 60 5.14 6.58 -0.20
CA VAL A 60 4.42 6.52 -1.48
C VAL A 60 5.44 6.51 -2.62
N TRP A 61 5.32 5.51 -3.48
CA TRP A 61 6.13 5.35 -4.69
C TRP A 61 5.22 5.42 -5.92
N MET A 62 5.68 6.10 -6.97
CA MET A 62 4.99 6.11 -8.26
C MET A 62 5.76 5.26 -9.27
N ILE A 63 5.06 4.32 -9.90
CA ILE A 63 5.60 3.44 -10.93
C ILE A 63 4.79 3.67 -12.21
N SER A 64 5.40 4.24 -13.25
CA SER A 64 4.72 4.53 -14.53
C SER A 64 5.51 4.02 -15.74
N GLY A 65 4.78 3.55 -16.75
CA GLY A 65 5.34 3.21 -18.07
C GLY A 65 5.58 4.42 -18.96
N ASP A 66 5.13 5.62 -18.56
CA ASP A 66 5.29 6.86 -19.32
C ASP A 66 6.72 7.35 -19.34
N THR A 67 6.97 8.35 -20.19
CA THR A 67 8.26 9.01 -20.26
C THR A 67 8.66 9.60 -18.90
N PRO A 68 9.96 9.61 -18.56
CA PRO A 68 10.45 10.19 -17.30
C PRO A 68 10.01 11.62 -17.06
N ALA A 69 9.88 12.43 -18.11
CA ALA A 69 9.48 13.82 -17.96
C ALA A 69 7.99 13.95 -17.55
N ALA A 70 7.10 13.20 -18.20
CA ALA A 70 5.67 13.18 -17.85
C ALA A 70 5.43 12.65 -16.43
N ALA A 71 6.05 11.51 -16.10
CA ALA A 71 5.94 10.92 -14.77
C ALA A 71 6.46 11.86 -13.66
N ASN A 72 7.63 12.46 -13.85
CA ASN A 72 8.17 13.40 -12.85
C ASN A 72 7.33 14.67 -12.72
N ALA A 73 6.70 15.14 -13.80
CA ALA A 73 5.79 16.28 -13.74
C ALA A 73 4.56 15.98 -12.86
N VAL A 74 3.92 14.82 -13.07
CA VAL A 74 2.77 14.36 -12.26
C VAL A 74 3.18 14.13 -10.82
N ALA A 75 4.32 13.47 -10.58
CA ALA A 75 4.80 13.21 -9.22
C ALA A 75 5.07 14.49 -8.43
N ARG A 76 5.65 15.52 -9.07
CA ARG A 76 5.86 16.83 -8.44
C ARG A 76 4.53 17.49 -8.07
N GLN A 77 3.51 17.41 -8.93
CA GLN A 77 2.17 17.94 -8.63
C GLN A 77 1.54 17.22 -7.43
N LEU A 78 1.78 15.92 -7.29
CA LEU A 78 1.24 15.10 -6.20
C LEU A 78 2.10 15.10 -4.94
N GLY A 79 3.30 15.70 -4.99
CA GLY A 79 4.28 15.67 -3.92
C GLY A 79 4.77 14.26 -3.62
N ILE A 80 5.07 13.44 -4.63
CA ILE A 80 5.65 12.09 -4.47
C ILE A 80 7.17 12.17 -4.63
N ASP A 81 7.93 11.61 -3.69
CA ASP A 81 9.40 11.75 -3.65
C ASP A 81 10.11 10.67 -4.48
N HIS A 82 9.46 9.52 -4.64
CA HIS A 82 10.05 8.35 -5.30
C HIS A 82 9.27 7.99 -6.56
N VAL A 83 9.92 8.12 -7.71
CA VAL A 83 9.31 7.90 -9.03
C VAL A 83 10.20 6.97 -9.84
N MET A 84 9.57 5.97 -10.46
CA MET A 84 10.18 5.14 -11.48
C MET A 84 9.35 5.23 -12.75
N ALA A 85 9.97 5.67 -13.83
CA ALA A 85 9.30 5.96 -15.10
C ALA A 85 9.89 5.10 -16.23
N GLY A 86 9.14 4.93 -17.32
CA GLY A 86 9.55 4.14 -18.48
C GLY A 86 9.70 2.64 -18.19
N VAL A 87 8.93 2.11 -17.22
CA VAL A 87 9.05 0.71 -16.82
C VAL A 87 8.14 -0.21 -17.64
N LEU A 88 8.66 -1.38 -17.97
CA LEU A 88 7.90 -2.49 -18.56
C LEU A 88 7.06 -3.20 -17.49
N PRO A 89 5.96 -3.89 -17.85
CA PRO A 89 5.12 -4.63 -16.90
C PRO A 89 5.91 -5.61 -16.01
N GLU A 90 6.91 -6.29 -16.55
CA GLU A 90 7.77 -7.25 -15.81
C GLU A 90 8.66 -6.53 -14.79
N GLN A 91 9.13 -5.33 -15.13
CA GLN A 91 9.97 -4.52 -14.24
C GLN A 91 9.16 -3.95 -13.06
N LYS A 92 7.84 -3.76 -13.23
CA LYS A 92 6.95 -3.34 -12.13
C LYS A 92 6.93 -4.37 -11.01
N SER A 93 6.80 -5.67 -11.33
CA SER A 93 6.76 -6.73 -10.32
C SER A 93 8.12 -6.94 -9.66
N GLU A 94 9.21 -6.86 -10.42
CA GLU A 94 10.57 -6.92 -9.86
C GLU A 94 10.83 -5.77 -8.87
N MET A 95 10.33 -4.56 -9.17
CA MET A 95 10.44 -3.43 -8.26
C MET A 95 9.66 -3.66 -6.96
N VAL A 96 8.44 -4.20 -7.02
CA VAL A 96 7.66 -4.57 -5.82
C VAL A 96 8.45 -5.56 -4.97
N LYS A 97 9.02 -6.60 -5.58
CA LYS A 97 9.88 -7.58 -4.91
C LYS A 97 11.12 -6.93 -4.28
N ARG A 98 11.74 -5.99 -4.98
CA ARG A 98 12.88 -5.22 -4.49
C ARG A 98 12.51 -4.35 -3.29
N LEU A 99 11.35 -3.70 -3.30
CA LEU A 99 10.86 -2.89 -2.19
C LEU A 99 10.52 -3.74 -0.96
N GLN A 100 9.97 -4.94 -1.17
CA GLN A 100 9.72 -5.90 -0.09
C GLN A 100 11.02 -6.32 0.62
N GLN A 101 12.12 -6.45 -0.15
CA GLN A 101 13.44 -6.83 0.35
C GLN A 101 14.23 -5.66 0.97
N ASN A 102 14.14 -4.46 0.39
CA ASN A 102 15.03 -3.33 0.69
C ASN A 102 14.47 -2.28 1.66
N GLY A 103 13.35 -2.55 2.32
CA GLY A 103 12.52 -1.56 3.01
C GLY A 103 13.11 -0.78 4.18
N HIS A 104 14.43 -0.63 4.32
CA HIS A 104 15.08 0.06 5.45
C HIS A 104 16.29 0.96 5.14
N ASN A 105 16.75 1.14 3.89
CA ASN A 105 17.98 1.94 3.64
C ASN A 105 17.78 3.44 3.35
N SER A 106 16.58 4.00 3.51
CA SER A 106 16.30 5.38 3.04
C SER A 106 16.56 6.50 4.05
N ASN A 107 17.15 6.23 5.23
CA ASN A 107 17.46 7.27 6.23
C ASN A 107 18.97 7.61 6.34
N SER A 108 19.81 7.23 5.36
CA SER A 108 21.26 7.49 5.40
C SER A 108 21.74 8.55 4.39
N THR A 109 20.94 9.59 4.15
CA THR A 109 21.37 10.77 3.37
C THR A 109 21.18 12.05 4.17
N GLU A 110 21.77 12.10 5.36
CA GLU A 110 22.11 13.36 6.06
C GLU A 110 23.05 13.03 7.25
N SER A 111 24.26 12.58 6.94
CA SER A 111 25.38 12.71 7.87
C SER A 111 26.51 13.40 7.11
N THR A 112 26.37 14.72 7.03
CA THR A 112 27.47 15.62 6.73
C THR A 112 28.65 15.25 7.63
N ILE A 113 29.77 15.02 6.97
CA ILE A 113 31.08 14.75 7.53
C ILE A 113 31.37 15.79 8.62
N SER A 114 31.37 15.36 9.88
CA SER A 114 32.08 16.05 10.97
C SER A 114 32.92 15.02 11.67
N ALA A 115 34.21 15.09 11.33
CA ALA A 115 35.28 14.41 12.01
C ALA A 115 35.20 14.71 13.52
N SER A 116 35.19 13.66 14.33
CA SER A 116 35.84 13.63 15.64
C SER A 116 35.82 12.21 16.16
N ASP A 117 37.02 11.64 16.21
CA ASP A 117 37.35 10.40 16.88
C ASP A 117 36.81 10.39 18.30
N THR A 118 36.08 9.35 18.68
CA THR A 118 36.24 8.70 19.99
C THR A 118 35.78 7.27 19.90
N ILE A 119 36.74 6.39 20.13
CA ILE A 119 36.63 4.96 20.32
C ILE A 119 35.67 4.69 21.51
N THR A 120 34.45 4.27 21.20
CA THR A 120 33.67 3.41 22.09
C THR A 120 33.09 2.29 21.26
N ASP A 121 33.98 1.34 21.01
CA ASP A 121 33.67 -0.03 20.65
C ASP A 121 32.88 -0.69 21.80
N SER A 122 32.08 -1.71 21.47
CA SER A 122 31.30 -2.58 22.38
C SER A 122 29.92 -2.13 22.91
N LEU A 123 28.98 -1.86 22.01
CA LEU A 123 27.58 -2.32 22.18
C LEU A 123 26.99 -2.71 20.81
N GLN A 124 27.48 -3.84 20.28
CA GLN A 124 26.90 -4.55 19.14
C GLN A 124 25.55 -5.13 19.55
N LYS A 125 24.53 -4.25 19.60
CA LYS A 125 23.17 -4.58 20.03
C LYS A 125 22.42 -5.21 18.87
N ASP A 126 22.39 -6.54 18.88
CA ASP A 126 21.33 -7.41 18.35
C ASP A 126 20.58 -6.85 17.14
N ASN A 127 21.04 -7.26 15.94
CA ASN A 127 20.28 -7.14 14.69
C ASN A 127 19.11 -8.16 14.71
N LYS A 128 18.19 -7.95 15.65
CA LYS A 128 17.04 -8.79 15.93
C LYS A 128 16.05 -8.63 14.78
N HIS A 129 16.00 -9.65 13.91
CA HIS A 129 14.93 -9.97 12.94
C HIS A 129 13.87 -8.86 12.79
N ARG A 130 14.11 -7.90 11.91
CA ARG A 130 13.16 -6.82 11.62
C ARG A 130 12.36 -7.20 10.37
N PRO A 131 11.02 -7.15 10.40
CA PRO A 131 10.19 -7.74 9.36
C PRO A 131 10.31 -6.97 8.03
N PHE A 132 10.22 -7.72 6.94
CA PHE A 132 10.09 -7.24 5.55
C PHE A 132 9.15 -6.02 5.44
N ALA A 133 9.50 -5.05 4.59
CA ALA A 133 8.56 -3.96 4.32
C ALA A 133 7.37 -4.51 3.55
N ARG A 134 6.17 -4.31 4.11
CA ARG A 134 4.92 -4.69 3.44
C ARG A 134 4.62 -3.67 2.35
N VAL A 135 4.50 -4.15 1.13
CA VAL A 135 4.24 -3.32 -0.04
C VAL A 135 2.79 -3.52 -0.48
N ALA A 136 2.04 -2.42 -0.51
CA ALA A 136 0.74 -2.37 -1.15
C ALA A 136 0.88 -1.76 -2.54
N MET A 137 0.39 -2.45 -3.57
CA MET A 137 0.39 -1.98 -4.96
C MET A 137 -1.03 -1.53 -5.33
N VAL A 138 -1.14 -0.37 -5.97
CA VAL A 138 -2.42 0.17 -6.43
C VAL A 138 -2.34 0.37 -7.95
N GLY A 139 -3.29 -0.19 -8.70
CA GLY A 139 -3.27 -0.13 -10.17
C GLY A 139 -4.65 -0.29 -10.81
N ASP A 140 -4.72 -0.14 -12.14
CA ASP A 140 -5.96 -0.30 -12.93
C ASP A 140 -6.19 -1.74 -13.42
N GLY A 141 -5.15 -2.58 -13.34
CA GLY A 141 -5.22 -4.04 -13.28
C GLY A 141 -5.01 -4.81 -14.58
N VAL A 142 -4.85 -4.16 -15.74
CA VAL A 142 -4.39 -4.89 -16.96
C VAL A 142 -2.87 -4.89 -17.04
N ASN A 143 -2.25 -3.71 -17.01
CA ASN A 143 -0.80 -3.55 -17.13
C ASN A 143 -0.07 -3.76 -15.80
N ASP A 144 -0.81 -3.78 -14.70
CA ASP A 144 -0.28 -3.89 -13.35
C ASP A 144 -0.52 -5.26 -12.72
N ALA A 145 -1.17 -6.20 -13.41
CA ALA A 145 -1.56 -7.50 -12.85
C ALA A 145 -0.37 -8.28 -12.24
N PRO A 146 0.80 -8.40 -12.91
CA PRO A 146 1.96 -9.06 -12.31
C PRO A 146 2.48 -8.37 -11.05
N ALA A 147 2.42 -7.03 -11.00
CA ALA A 147 2.87 -6.25 -9.85
C ALA A 147 1.86 -6.31 -8.70
N LEU A 148 0.55 -6.32 -9.00
CA LEU A 148 -0.53 -6.50 -8.03
C LEU A 148 -0.46 -7.86 -7.35
N ALA A 149 -0.16 -8.93 -8.10
CA ALA A 149 0.00 -10.27 -7.56
C ALA A 149 1.27 -10.45 -6.71
N GLN A 150 2.35 -9.72 -7.04
CA GLN A 150 3.61 -9.77 -6.30
C GLN A 150 3.56 -8.98 -4.98
N ALA A 151 2.68 -7.98 -4.88
CA ALA A 151 2.54 -7.15 -3.69
C ALA A 151 1.94 -7.94 -2.51
N ASP A 152 2.26 -7.53 -1.28
CA ASP A 152 1.62 -8.10 -0.08
C ASP A 152 0.12 -7.80 -0.05
N VAL A 153 -0.26 -6.65 -0.62
CA VAL A 153 -1.65 -6.25 -0.82
C VAL A 153 -1.79 -5.58 -2.20
N GLY A 154 -2.33 -6.31 -3.18
CA GLY A 154 -2.75 -5.74 -4.47
C GLY A 154 -4.14 -5.11 -4.38
N ILE A 155 -4.26 -3.85 -4.80
CA ILE A 155 -5.50 -3.07 -4.79
C ILE A 155 -5.78 -2.57 -6.21
N SER A 156 -6.90 -2.98 -6.78
CA SER A 156 -7.36 -2.47 -8.07
C SER A 156 -8.36 -1.32 -7.88
N VAL A 157 -8.21 -0.24 -8.65
CA VAL A 157 -9.12 0.94 -8.63
C VAL A 157 -9.83 1.08 -9.97
N GLY A 158 -11.16 1.11 -9.97
CA GLY A 158 -11.95 1.41 -11.17
C GLY A 158 -12.67 0.20 -11.77
N SER A 159 -13.14 0.32 -13.02
CA SER A 159 -13.98 -0.68 -13.68
C SER A 159 -13.19 -1.97 -13.94
N GLY A 160 -13.40 -2.96 -13.08
CA GLY A 160 -12.70 -4.24 -13.05
C GLY A 160 -12.67 -4.92 -14.41
N THR A 161 -11.56 -4.76 -15.11
CA THR A 161 -11.21 -5.64 -16.22
C THR A 161 -11.12 -7.06 -15.67
N ALA A 162 -11.51 -8.07 -16.48
CA ALA A 162 -11.53 -9.46 -16.02
C ALA A 162 -10.16 -9.91 -15.46
N ALA A 163 -9.07 -9.41 -16.05
CA ALA A 163 -7.70 -9.64 -15.58
C ALA A 163 -7.46 -9.10 -14.16
N ALA A 164 -7.99 -7.92 -13.83
CA ALA A 164 -7.87 -7.30 -12.51
C ALA A 164 -8.67 -8.04 -11.43
N MET A 165 -9.85 -8.57 -11.80
CA MET A 165 -10.71 -9.34 -10.89
C MET A 165 -10.08 -10.66 -10.45
N GLU A 166 -9.22 -11.25 -11.28
CA GLU A 166 -8.57 -12.53 -10.99
C GLU A 166 -7.32 -12.37 -10.11
N THR A 167 -6.61 -11.23 -10.22
CA THR A 167 -5.28 -11.06 -9.61
C THR A 167 -5.25 -10.20 -8.34
N ALA A 168 -6.17 -9.26 -8.15
CA ALA A 168 -6.12 -8.33 -7.01
C ALA A 168 -6.97 -8.81 -5.81
N PRO A 169 -6.38 -8.96 -4.60
CA PRO A 169 -7.13 -9.29 -3.38
C PRO A 169 -8.20 -8.28 -2.97
N VAL A 170 -8.05 -7.01 -3.37
CA VAL A 170 -9.00 -5.93 -3.06
C VAL A 170 -9.38 -5.17 -4.32
N LEU A 171 -10.68 -5.09 -4.61
CA LEU A 171 -11.24 -4.32 -5.72
C LEU A 171 -12.06 -3.15 -5.20
N LEU A 172 -11.67 -1.92 -5.57
CA LEU A 172 -12.43 -0.71 -5.27
C LEU A 172 -13.40 -0.43 -6.42
N MET A 173 -14.69 -0.65 -6.17
CA MET A 173 -15.75 -0.43 -7.17
C MET A 173 -15.94 1.04 -7.55
N ARG A 174 -15.53 1.96 -6.68
CA ARG A 174 -15.59 3.41 -6.93
C ARG A 174 -14.26 3.85 -7.54
N SER A 175 -14.31 4.71 -8.54
CA SER A 175 -13.14 5.32 -9.18
C SER A 175 -12.47 6.43 -8.35
N SER A 176 -12.87 6.60 -7.08
CA SER A 176 -12.35 7.62 -6.17
C SER A 176 -11.18 7.09 -5.34
N LEU A 177 -10.07 7.84 -5.30
CA LEU A 177 -8.92 7.46 -4.47
C LEU A 177 -9.21 7.55 -2.96
N TYR A 178 -10.24 8.28 -2.53
CA TYR A 178 -10.69 8.28 -1.13
C TYR A 178 -11.09 6.90 -0.63
N SER A 179 -11.58 6.02 -1.49
CA SER A 179 -11.92 4.64 -1.11
C SER A 179 -10.70 3.85 -0.62
N LEU A 180 -9.50 4.18 -1.10
CA LEU A 180 -8.25 3.63 -0.57
C LEU A 180 -8.01 4.07 0.88
N MET A 181 -8.29 5.34 1.21
CA MET A 181 -8.15 5.84 2.58
C MET A 181 -9.16 5.16 3.51
N THR A 182 -10.43 5.08 3.07
CA THR A 182 -11.49 4.40 3.83
C THR A 182 -11.14 2.94 4.09
N LEU A 183 -10.57 2.24 3.09
CA LEU A 183 -10.10 0.86 3.24
C LEU A 183 -9.03 0.73 4.33
N LEU A 184 -8.03 1.61 4.33
CA LEU A 184 -6.97 1.59 5.33
C LEU A 184 -7.51 1.89 6.73
N ASP A 185 -8.43 2.84 6.86
CA ASP A 185 -9.08 3.17 8.13
C ASP A 185 -9.93 2.01 8.65
N LEU A 186 -10.74 1.42 7.78
CA LEU A 186 -11.56 0.28 8.12
C LEU A 186 -10.69 -0.90 8.58
N SER A 187 -9.59 -1.18 7.87
CA SER A 187 -8.64 -2.23 8.24
C SER A 187 -8.11 -2.03 9.65
N GLN A 188 -7.62 -0.83 10.01
CA GLN A 188 -7.12 -0.55 11.35
C GLN A 188 -8.19 -0.72 12.43
N VAL A 189 -9.43 -0.27 12.16
CA VAL A 189 -10.55 -0.41 13.09
C VAL A 189 -10.91 -1.88 13.30
N VAL A 190 -10.98 -2.66 12.23
CA VAL A 190 -11.25 -4.10 12.27
C VAL A 190 -10.17 -4.82 13.06
N PHE A 191 -8.90 -4.59 12.75
CA PHE A 191 -7.78 -5.23 13.46
C PHE A 191 -7.75 -4.88 14.94
N ARG A 192 -8.07 -3.64 15.31
CA ARG A 192 -8.18 -3.25 16.73
C ARG A 192 -9.25 -4.06 17.45
N ARG A 193 -10.41 -4.29 16.82
CA ARG A 193 -11.47 -5.12 17.39
C ARG A 193 -11.10 -6.59 17.45
N VAL A 194 -10.45 -7.13 16.43
CA VAL A 194 -9.94 -8.52 16.43
C VAL A 194 -8.97 -8.72 17.59
N LYS A 195 -8.05 -7.77 17.82
CA LYS A 195 -7.14 -7.81 18.98
C LYS A 195 -7.90 -7.79 20.30
N LEU A 196 -8.92 -6.93 20.46
CA LEU A 196 -9.73 -6.91 21.68
C LEU A 196 -10.47 -8.23 21.89
N ASN A 197 -11.09 -8.78 20.85
CA ASN A 197 -11.77 -10.07 20.90
C ASN A 197 -10.81 -11.20 21.29
N PHE A 198 -9.60 -11.20 20.73
CA PHE A 198 -8.56 -12.16 21.07
C PHE A 198 -8.12 -12.02 22.53
N VAL A 199 -7.90 -10.78 23.02
CA VAL A 199 -7.55 -10.53 24.43
C VAL A 199 -8.62 -11.06 25.37
N TRP A 200 -9.90 -10.84 25.08
CA TRP A 200 -10.99 -11.41 25.87
C TRP A 200 -10.97 -12.93 25.86
N ALA A 201 -10.85 -13.57 24.69
CA ALA A 201 -10.77 -15.02 24.59
C ALA A 201 -9.56 -15.60 25.34
N SER A 202 -8.39 -14.98 25.22
CA SER A 202 -7.17 -15.38 25.93
C SER A 202 -7.31 -15.23 27.44
N MET A 203 -7.93 -14.15 27.94
CA MET A 203 -8.18 -13.94 29.37
C MET A 203 -9.04 -15.06 29.94
N TYR A 204 -10.13 -15.44 29.26
CA TYR A 204 -10.97 -16.54 29.70
C TYR A 204 -10.22 -17.87 29.76
N ASN A 205 -9.44 -18.21 28.72
CA ASN A 205 -8.65 -19.43 28.71
C ASN A 205 -7.58 -19.43 29.82
N PHE A 206 -6.94 -18.28 30.04
CA PHE A 206 -5.92 -18.12 31.08
C PHE A 206 -6.49 -18.27 32.49
N VAL A 207 -7.75 -17.92 32.71
CA VAL A 207 -8.45 -18.13 34.00
C VAL A 207 -8.98 -19.56 34.13
N CYS A 208 -9.59 -20.10 33.07
CA CYS A 208 -10.21 -21.43 33.10
C CYS A 208 -9.19 -22.58 33.23
N ILE A 209 -8.00 -22.48 32.60
CA ILE A 209 -7.00 -23.55 32.63
C ILE A 209 -6.46 -23.80 34.07
N PRO A 210 -5.98 -22.79 34.82
CA PRO A 210 -5.53 -22.98 36.21
C PRO A 210 -6.64 -23.42 37.15
N ILE A 211 -7.85 -22.89 36.96
CA ILE A 211 -9.03 -23.30 37.73
C ILE A 211 -9.34 -24.78 37.52
N ALA A 212 -9.34 -25.26 36.27
CA ALA A 212 -9.55 -26.66 35.93
C ALA A 212 -8.39 -27.56 36.37
N ALA A 213 -7.16 -27.04 36.36
CA ALA A 213 -5.96 -27.74 36.84
C ALA A 213 -5.90 -27.93 38.37
N GLY A 214 -6.89 -27.42 39.12
CA GLY A 214 -7.01 -27.67 40.55
C GLY A 214 -6.52 -26.52 41.44
N LEU A 215 -6.32 -25.31 40.92
CA LEU A 215 -5.97 -24.15 41.75
C LEU A 215 -7.03 -23.82 42.82
N LEU A 216 -8.30 -24.16 42.55
CA LEU A 216 -9.43 -23.93 43.46
C LEU A 216 -9.77 -25.13 44.38
N TYR A 217 -9.09 -26.27 44.20
CA TYR A 217 -9.30 -27.47 45.01
C TYR A 217 -9.09 -27.27 46.54
N PRO A 218 -8.16 -26.42 47.03
CA PRO A 218 -7.96 -26.27 48.48
C PRO A 218 -8.99 -25.35 49.17
N ILE A 219 -9.83 -24.62 48.43
CA ILE A 219 -10.82 -23.67 48.99
C ILE A 219 -12.26 -24.18 48.78
N ALA A 220 -12.50 -24.89 47.69
CA ALA A 220 -13.75 -25.57 47.42
C ALA A 220 -13.44 -27.06 47.27
N ASP A 221 -13.87 -27.90 48.22
CA ASP A 221 -13.76 -29.37 48.21
C ASP A 221 -14.43 -30.07 47.00
N ARG A 222 -14.88 -29.30 46.00
CA ARG A 222 -15.37 -29.76 44.70
C ARG A 222 -14.73 -28.92 43.60
N GLY A 223 -14.18 -29.60 42.59
CA GLY A 223 -13.75 -28.96 41.34
C GLY A 223 -14.88 -28.16 40.69
N LEU A 224 -14.54 -27.19 39.86
CA LEU A 224 -15.54 -26.31 39.25
C LEU A 224 -16.54 -27.17 38.44
N PRO A 225 -17.86 -27.11 38.73
CA PRO A 225 -18.84 -27.94 38.03
C PRO A 225 -18.77 -27.68 36.52
N PRO A 226 -18.75 -28.73 35.69
CA PRO A 226 -18.69 -28.60 34.22
C PRO A 226 -19.78 -27.68 33.65
N VAL A 227 -20.93 -27.59 34.33
CA VAL A 227 -22.05 -26.72 33.98
C VAL A 227 -21.70 -25.23 34.12
N ILE A 228 -20.99 -24.84 35.19
CA ILE A 228 -20.59 -23.45 35.43
C ILE A 228 -19.48 -23.06 34.44
N ALA A 229 -18.54 -23.96 34.17
CA ALA A 229 -17.52 -23.76 33.14
C ALA A 229 -18.15 -23.59 31.74
N GLY A 230 -19.15 -24.41 31.41
CA GLY A 230 -19.92 -24.28 30.16
C GLY A 230 -20.69 -22.96 30.06
N LEU A 231 -21.33 -22.51 31.14
CA LEU A 231 -22.03 -21.22 31.18
C LEU A 231 -21.07 -20.03 30.99
N LEU A 232 -19.90 -20.06 31.65
CA LEU A 232 -18.87 -19.03 31.47
C LEU A 232 -18.30 -19.02 30.04
N MET A 233 -18.17 -20.19 29.41
CA MET A 233 -17.75 -20.33 28.01
C MET A 233 -18.77 -19.71 27.03
N ILE A 234 -20.06 -19.90 27.28
CA ILE A 234 -21.14 -19.30 26.49
C ILE A 234 -21.16 -17.77 26.67
N ALA A 235 -21.04 -17.28 27.91
CA ALA A 235 -21.02 -15.85 28.21
C ALA A 235 -19.83 -15.11 27.53
N SER A 236 -18.67 -15.74 27.50
CA SER A 236 -17.49 -15.23 26.78
C SER A 236 -17.75 -15.11 25.28
N SER A 237 -18.32 -16.16 24.68
CA SER A 237 -18.62 -16.21 23.25
C SER A 237 -19.66 -15.16 22.84
N LEU A 238 -20.70 -14.94 23.66
CA LEU A 238 -21.70 -13.88 23.45
C LEU A 238 -21.08 -12.49 23.51
N THR A 239 -20.17 -12.25 24.46
CA THR A 239 -19.50 -10.94 24.62
C THR A 239 -18.60 -10.63 23.43
N VAL A 240 -17.84 -11.63 22.96
CA VAL A 240 -17.01 -11.52 21.74
C VAL A 240 -17.89 -11.31 20.50
N MET A 241 -19.00 -12.02 20.40
CA MET A 241 -19.94 -11.89 19.28
C MET A 241 -20.62 -10.52 19.26
N ALA A 242 -21.02 -9.98 20.42
CA ALA A 242 -21.56 -8.63 20.57
C ALA A 242 -20.53 -7.55 20.20
N SER A 243 -19.27 -7.71 20.64
CA SER A 243 -18.14 -6.85 20.26
C SER A 243 -17.87 -6.87 18.74
N SER A 244 -17.98 -8.05 18.12
CA SER A 244 -17.87 -8.24 16.67
C SER A 244 -19.01 -7.56 15.89
N LEU A 245 -20.26 -7.71 16.36
CA LEU A 245 -21.45 -7.10 15.75
C LEU A 245 -21.45 -5.56 15.83
N SER A 246 -20.80 -4.98 16.84
CA SER A 246 -20.63 -3.54 16.95
C SER A 246 -19.82 -2.94 15.79
N LEU A 247 -19.13 -3.75 14.97
CA LEU A 247 -18.49 -3.28 13.73
C LEU A 247 -19.52 -2.80 12.69
N LYS A 248 -20.76 -3.31 12.74
CA LYS A 248 -21.87 -2.84 11.89
C LYS A 248 -22.27 -1.38 12.17
N LEU A 249 -21.85 -0.81 13.31
CA LEU A 249 -22.07 0.60 13.64
C LEU A 249 -20.92 1.51 13.17
N TYR A 250 -19.91 0.97 12.48
CA TYR A 250 -18.87 1.81 11.91
C TYR A 250 -19.48 2.75 10.87
N ARG A 251 -19.34 4.06 11.13
CA ARG A 251 -19.65 5.11 10.17
C ARG A 251 -18.35 5.54 9.51
N GLU A 252 -18.36 5.63 8.19
CA GLU A 252 -17.24 6.16 7.42
C GLU A 252 -16.87 7.56 7.94
N PRO A 253 -15.58 7.84 8.15
CA PRO A 253 -15.13 9.19 8.45
C PRO A 253 -15.49 10.08 7.26
N LYS A 254 -16.23 11.17 7.51
CA LYS A 254 -16.48 12.17 6.49
C LYS A 254 -15.14 12.81 6.13
N HIS A 255 -14.81 12.76 4.85
CA HIS A 255 -13.62 13.39 4.26
C HIS A 255 -14.04 14.56 3.39
#